data_AF-A0A163CPB5-F1
#
_entry.id   AF-A0A163CPB5-F1
#
_cell.length_a   1.000
_cell.length_b   1.000
_cell.length_c   1.000
_cell.angle_alpha   90.00
_cell.angle_beta   90.00
_cell.angle_gamma   90.00
#
_symmetry.space_group_name_H-M   'P 1'
#
loop_
_entity.id
_entity.type
_entity.pdbx_description
1 polymer ?
#
loop_
_entity_poly.entity_id
_entity_poly.type
_entity_poly.pdbx_seq_one_letter_code
_entity_poly.pdbx_strand_id
1 'polypeptide(L)'
;MVVHSWQKTLIEFRALGGVAENIALRKGPYGRGVFPVDPELPSKIQVPEDLLINAKYLYIDSKEIKINRDSPYTPETKRFIDNYLESIAFEACTWDEINQFEDGLRELPPEVINLLENLGALDLKARHKGNWEEVIFNNFIQSRFIDYKSQKCLAPIFELVNHNHNFQTFSTNANSGISTEKRKGDHEFLHSYSKGNDPIRMFFGYGFSSKEPFAFSFPITINVSTTKKPVRIQGGSGIEGLIHLENQDNELLLDYLPIGNKFDPTFPIRQLTATLKPFPEYKPREILNKAFTSNQEEICNLLLKLDQSNSRISSLLKETLCYQLSAIAYYW
;
A
#
# COMPACT_ATOMS: atom_id res chain seq x y z
N MET A 1 -4.19 -3.33 -33.43
CA MET A 1 -4.86 -3.34 -32.11
C MET A 1 -6.05 -2.40 -32.18
N VAL A 2 -7.25 -2.92 -31.90
CA VAL A 2 -8.42 -2.06 -31.70
C VAL A 2 -8.31 -1.56 -30.26
N VAL A 3 -8.03 -0.27 -30.07
CA VAL A 3 -8.08 0.34 -28.73
C VAL A 3 -9.49 0.13 -28.20
N HIS A 4 -9.63 -0.72 -27.18
CA HIS A 4 -10.92 -0.98 -26.56
C HIS A 4 -11.31 0.26 -25.76
N SER A 5 -12.38 0.94 -26.18
CA SER A 5 -12.76 2.20 -25.54
C SER A 5 -13.32 1.96 -24.14
N TRP A 6 -13.12 2.91 -23.22
CA TRP A 6 -13.69 2.88 -21.87
C TRP A 6 -15.17 2.48 -21.84
N GLN A 7 -15.98 3.01 -22.77
CA GLN A 7 -17.39 2.67 -22.87
C GLN A 7 -17.64 1.20 -23.21
N LYS A 8 -16.83 0.61 -24.09
CA LYS A 8 -16.93 -0.81 -24.43
C LYS A 8 -16.57 -1.68 -23.22
N THR A 9 -15.53 -1.31 -22.48
CA THR A 9 -15.16 -1.97 -21.21
C THR A 9 -16.32 -1.92 -20.21
N LEU A 10 -16.98 -0.76 -20.04
CA LEU A 10 -18.15 -0.65 -19.15
C LEU A 10 -19.32 -1.52 -19.60
N ILE A 11 -19.57 -1.63 -20.91
CA ILE A 11 -20.64 -2.48 -21.45
C ILE A 11 -20.35 -3.96 -21.14
N GLU A 12 -19.13 -4.43 -21.41
CA GLU A 12 -18.72 -5.81 -21.13
C GLU A 12 -18.74 -6.12 -19.62
N PHE A 13 -18.21 -5.20 -18.80
CA PHE A 13 -18.25 -5.32 -17.34
C PHE A 13 -19.68 -5.46 -16.80
N ARG A 14 -20.62 -4.64 -17.31
CA ARG A 14 -22.04 -4.72 -16.92
C ARG A 14 -22.73 -5.98 -17.42
N ALA A 15 -22.38 -6.45 -18.62
CA ALA A 15 -22.91 -7.71 -19.17
C ALA A 15 -22.50 -8.93 -18.33
N LEU A 16 -21.35 -8.85 -17.64
CA LEU A 16 -20.87 -9.87 -16.70
C LEU A 16 -21.36 -9.69 -15.26
N GLY A 17 -22.35 -8.80 -15.03
CA GLY A 17 -22.96 -8.59 -13.71
C GLY A 17 -22.29 -7.50 -12.86
N GLY A 18 -21.31 -6.79 -13.40
CA GLY A 18 -20.74 -5.60 -12.75
C GLY A 18 -21.71 -4.42 -12.74
N VAL A 19 -21.61 -3.55 -11.73
CA VAL A 19 -22.33 -2.26 -11.69
C VAL A 19 -21.33 -1.13 -11.84
N ALA A 20 -21.55 -0.26 -12.81
CA ALA A 20 -20.73 0.91 -13.07
C ALA A 20 -21.64 2.06 -13.49
N GLU A 21 -22.10 2.85 -12.54
CA GLU A 21 -23.12 3.88 -12.75
C GLU A 21 -22.54 5.27 -12.56
N ASN A 22 -22.80 6.16 -13.53
CA ASN A 22 -22.36 7.54 -13.49
C ASN A 22 -20.84 7.66 -13.25
N ILE A 23 -20.03 6.90 -14.00
CA ILE A 23 -18.56 6.92 -13.88
C ILE A 23 -17.84 7.21 -15.21
N ALA A 24 -16.72 7.91 -15.11
CA ALA A 24 -15.80 8.21 -16.19
C ALA A 24 -14.36 8.03 -15.71
N LEU A 25 -13.50 7.55 -16.62
CA LEU A 25 -12.05 7.54 -16.42
C LEU A 25 -11.51 8.93 -16.77
N ARG A 26 -10.79 9.58 -15.85
CA ARG A 26 -10.14 10.88 -16.08
C ARG A 26 -8.79 10.94 -15.39
N LYS A 27 -8.00 11.99 -15.67
CA LYS A 27 -6.78 12.32 -14.95
C LYS A 27 -7.05 13.45 -13.96
N GLY A 28 -6.75 13.22 -12.68
CA GLY A 28 -6.86 14.19 -11.60
C GLY A 28 -5.55 14.36 -10.82
N PRO A 29 -5.61 14.94 -9.61
CA PRO A 29 -4.43 15.20 -8.78
C PRO A 29 -3.65 13.94 -8.41
N TYR A 30 -4.33 12.80 -8.30
CA TYR A 30 -3.75 11.49 -7.95
C TYR A 30 -3.40 10.64 -9.18
N GLY A 31 -3.37 11.24 -10.37
CA GLY A 31 -3.15 10.52 -11.62
C GLY A 31 -4.46 10.06 -12.26
N ARG A 32 -4.43 8.92 -12.95
CA ARG A 32 -5.63 8.34 -13.59
C ARG A 32 -6.54 7.78 -12.51
N GLY A 33 -7.82 8.10 -12.55
CA GLY A 33 -8.78 7.67 -11.53
C GLY A 33 -10.22 7.63 -12.05
N VAL A 34 -11.15 7.24 -11.17
CA VAL A 34 -12.57 7.18 -11.49
C VAL A 34 -13.30 8.41 -10.95
N PHE A 35 -14.07 9.06 -11.81
CA PHE A 35 -14.76 10.31 -11.56
C PHE A 35 -16.25 10.15 -11.87
N PRO A 36 -17.16 10.85 -11.19
CA PRO A 36 -18.54 10.91 -11.62
C PRO A 36 -18.65 11.59 -13.00
N VAL A 37 -19.58 11.11 -13.84
CA VAL A 37 -19.92 11.87 -15.07
C VAL A 37 -20.61 13.16 -14.65
N ASP A 38 -21.62 13.03 -13.80
CA ASP A 38 -22.35 14.11 -13.14
C ASP A 38 -22.19 13.99 -11.60
N PRO A 39 -21.47 14.92 -10.94
CA PRO A 39 -21.27 14.91 -9.49
C PRO A 39 -22.57 15.03 -8.66
N GLU A 40 -23.67 15.48 -9.26
CA GLU A 40 -24.95 15.68 -8.58
C GLU A 40 -25.82 14.42 -8.52
N LEU A 41 -25.48 13.40 -9.32
CA LEU A 41 -26.15 12.11 -9.34
C LEU A 41 -25.40 11.07 -8.49
N PRO A 42 -26.09 10.07 -7.92
CA PRO A 42 -25.42 8.91 -7.32
C PRO A 42 -24.45 8.27 -8.31
N SER A 43 -23.32 7.77 -7.81
CA SER A 43 -22.36 7.01 -8.60
C SER A 43 -21.98 5.75 -7.84
N LYS A 44 -21.87 4.63 -8.56
CA LYS A 44 -21.65 3.31 -7.96
C LYS A 44 -20.74 2.44 -8.80
N ILE A 45 -19.86 1.72 -8.12
CA ILE A 45 -19.05 0.65 -8.69
C ILE A 45 -19.32 -0.60 -7.84
N GLN A 46 -19.64 -1.73 -8.47
CA GLN A 46 -19.74 -3.02 -7.82
C GLN A 46 -19.13 -4.09 -8.72
N VAL A 47 -18.14 -4.81 -8.19
CA VAL A 47 -17.49 -5.96 -8.81
C VAL A 47 -18.04 -7.22 -8.14
N PRO A 48 -18.82 -8.05 -8.83
CA PRO A 48 -19.29 -9.32 -8.26
C PRO A 48 -18.12 -10.28 -8.03
N GLU A 49 -18.31 -11.24 -7.13
CA GLU A 49 -17.26 -12.21 -6.75
C GLU A 49 -16.71 -12.97 -7.97
N ASP A 50 -17.57 -13.40 -8.89
CA ASP A 50 -17.19 -14.14 -10.10
C ASP A 50 -16.35 -13.30 -11.10
N LEU A 51 -16.25 -11.99 -10.88
CA LEU A 51 -15.46 -11.06 -11.69
C LEU A 51 -14.20 -10.55 -10.98
N LEU A 52 -13.95 -11.00 -9.74
CA LEU A 52 -12.68 -10.80 -9.06
C LEU A 52 -11.61 -11.70 -9.70
N ILE A 53 -10.49 -11.12 -10.10
CA ILE A 53 -9.43 -11.80 -10.84
C ILE A 53 -8.34 -12.23 -9.86
N ASN A 54 -8.25 -13.52 -9.57
CA ASN A 54 -7.24 -14.03 -8.64
C ASN A 54 -5.83 -13.98 -9.28
N ALA A 55 -4.87 -13.38 -8.56
CA ALA A 55 -3.48 -13.23 -9.01
C ALA A 55 -2.83 -14.55 -9.46
N LYS A 56 -3.20 -15.69 -8.85
CA LYS A 56 -2.63 -17.01 -9.20
C LYS A 56 -2.98 -17.49 -10.62
N TYR A 57 -3.99 -16.89 -11.24
CA TYR A 57 -4.40 -17.19 -12.62
C TYR A 57 -3.82 -16.21 -13.63
N LEU A 58 -3.04 -15.23 -13.19
CA LEU A 58 -2.38 -14.26 -14.06
C LEU A 58 -0.90 -14.59 -14.18
N TYR A 59 -0.35 -14.31 -15.35
CA TYR A 59 1.08 -14.38 -15.61
C TYR A 59 1.47 -13.24 -16.55
N ILE A 60 2.76 -12.90 -16.55
CA ILE A 60 3.32 -11.96 -17.50
C ILE A 60 4.06 -12.70 -18.61
N ASP A 61 3.87 -12.25 -19.85
CA ASP A 61 4.55 -12.77 -21.04
C ASP A 61 4.76 -11.62 -22.02
N SER A 62 6.02 -11.31 -22.33
CA SER A 62 6.37 -10.31 -23.34
C SER A 62 5.78 -8.93 -23.03
N LYS A 63 5.87 -8.51 -21.76
CA LYS A 63 5.29 -7.28 -21.19
C LYS A 63 3.76 -7.19 -21.17
N GLU A 64 3.06 -8.28 -21.43
CA GLU A 64 1.59 -8.35 -21.36
C GLU A 64 1.18 -9.23 -20.17
N ILE A 65 0.18 -8.80 -19.38
CA ILE A 65 -0.44 -9.65 -18.37
C ILE A 65 -1.59 -10.42 -19.00
N LYS A 66 -1.56 -11.75 -18.88
CA LYS A 66 -2.53 -12.65 -19.49
C LYS A 66 -3.18 -13.54 -18.45
N ILE A 67 -4.42 -13.96 -18.73
CA ILE A 67 -5.08 -14.98 -17.92
C ILE A 67 -4.72 -16.40 -18.36
N ASN A 68 -4.49 -17.29 -17.40
CA ASN A 68 -4.26 -18.70 -17.66
C ASN A 68 -5.52 -19.34 -18.29
N ARG A 69 -5.33 -20.12 -19.36
CA ARG A 69 -6.39 -20.85 -20.06
C ARG A 69 -7.11 -21.86 -19.16
N ASP A 70 -6.40 -22.42 -18.18
CA ASP A 70 -6.94 -23.40 -17.22
C ASP A 70 -7.64 -22.74 -16.02
N SER A 71 -7.73 -21.41 -15.99
CA SER A 71 -8.48 -20.71 -14.94
C SER A 71 -9.98 -21.05 -14.98
N PRO A 72 -10.69 -20.98 -13.83
CA PRO A 72 -12.08 -21.41 -13.73
C PRO A 72 -13.08 -20.44 -14.38
N TYR A 73 -12.63 -19.29 -14.88
CA TYR A 73 -13.49 -18.30 -15.51
C TYR A 73 -14.07 -18.80 -16.84
N THR A 74 -15.29 -18.35 -17.16
CA THR A 74 -15.94 -18.64 -18.44
C THR A 74 -15.16 -18.03 -19.61
N PRO A 75 -15.34 -18.52 -20.85
CA PRO A 75 -14.71 -17.93 -22.03
C PRO A 75 -15.01 -16.43 -22.21
N GLU A 76 -16.22 -16.00 -21.85
CA GLU A 76 -16.65 -14.60 -21.90
C GLU A 76 -15.88 -13.76 -20.87
N THR A 77 -15.78 -14.25 -19.63
CA THR A 77 -15.05 -13.55 -18.57
C THR A 77 -13.56 -13.50 -18.86
N LYS A 78 -12.95 -14.59 -19.36
CA LYS A 78 -11.53 -14.61 -19.79
C LYS A 78 -11.23 -13.52 -20.82
N ARG A 79 -12.07 -13.44 -21.86
CA ARG A 79 -11.94 -12.42 -22.91
C ARG A 79 -12.09 -11.00 -22.37
N PHE A 80 -13.03 -10.78 -21.45
CA PHE A 80 -13.14 -9.48 -20.77
C PHE A 80 -11.88 -9.16 -19.96
N ILE A 81 -11.35 -10.13 -19.20
CA ILE A 81 -10.15 -9.94 -18.38
C ILE A 81 -8.95 -9.57 -19.24
N ASP A 82 -8.68 -10.34 -20.31
CA ASP A 82 -7.56 -10.04 -21.23
C ASP A 82 -7.72 -8.63 -21.84
N ASN A 83 -8.91 -8.30 -22.34
CA ASN A 83 -9.18 -6.96 -22.87
C ASN A 83 -8.99 -5.86 -21.80
N TYR A 84 -9.46 -6.08 -20.57
CA TYR A 84 -9.36 -5.12 -19.47
C TYR A 84 -7.92 -4.88 -19.06
N LEU A 85 -7.12 -5.94 -18.94
CA LEU A 85 -5.71 -5.87 -18.62
C LEU A 85 -4.94 -5.11 -19.71
N GLU A 86 -5.12 -5.46 -20.97
CA GLU A 86 -4.42 -4.84 -22.10
C GLU A 86 -4.79 -3.37 -22.30
N SER A 87 -6.08 -3.05 -22.21
CA SER A 87 -6.60 -1.74 -22.64
C SER A 87 -6.82 -0.73 -21.53
N ILE A 88 -6.84 -1.16 -20.27
CA ILE A 88 -7.14 -0.29 -19.12
C ILE A 88 -6.12 -0.52 -18.01
N ALA A 89 -6.07 -1.70 -17.41
CA ALA A 89 -5.35 -1.90 -16.15
C ALA A 89 -3.83 -1.84 -16.30
N PHE A 90 -3.28 -2.42 -17.37
CA PHE A 90 -1.85 -2.62 -17.60
C PHE A 90 -1.44 -2.15 -19.01
N GLU A 91 -1.87 -0.94 -19.36
CA GLU A 91 -1.44 -0.27 -20.59
C GLU A 91 0.07 0.03 -20.56
N ALA A 92 0.64 0.36 -21.73
CA ALA A 92 2.07 0.69 -21.87
C ALA A 92 2.55 1.79 -20.88
N CYS A 93 1.70 2.77 -20.56
CA CYS A 93 2.04 3.80 -19.59
C CYS A 93 2.19 3.25 -18.16
N THR A 94 1.40 2.24 -17.78
CA THR A 94 1.50 1.57 -16.47
C THR A 94 2.79 0.78 -16.35
N TRP A 95 3.20 0.09 -17.43
CA TRP A 95 4.52 -0.53 -17.51
C TRP A 95 5.62 0.50 -17.26
N ASP A 96 5.62 1.60 -18.02
CA ASP A 96 6.66 2.62 -17.94
C ASP A 96 6.73 3.29 -16.56
N GLU A 97 5.57 3.54 -15.93
CA GLU A 97 5.51 4.10 -14.57
C GLU A 97 6.14 3.18 -13.52
N ILE A 98 5.79 1.88 -13.54
CA ILE A 98 6.36 0.90 -12.63
C ILE A 98 7.85 0.71 -12.93
N ASN A 99 8.23 0.63 -14.20
CA ASN A 99 9.62 0.48 -14.63
C ASN A 99 10.48 1.63 -14.12
N GLN A 100 10.04 2.88 -14.33
CA GLN A 100 10.76 4.06 -13.84
C GLN A 100 10.89 4.08 -12.32
N PHE A 101 9.87 3.61 -11.60
CA PHE A 101 9.94 3.50 -10.15
C PHE A 101 10.98 2.46 -9.72
N GLU A 102 10.92 1.26 -10.26
CA GLU A 102 11.83 0.16 -9.89
C GLU A 102 13.28 0.42 -10.31
N ASP A 103 13.51 0.95 -11.52
CA ASP A 103 14.85 1.35 -11.96
C ASP A 103 15.37 2.50 -11.09
N GLY A 104 14.54 3.49 -10.79
CA GLY A 104 14.94 4.61 -9.95
C GLY A 104 15.26 4.21 -8.51
N LEU A 105 14.74 3.09 -7.99
CA LEU A 105 15.19 2.50 -6.72
C LEU A 105 16.63 1.97 -6.81
N ARG A 106 17.04 1.39 -7.95
CA ARG A 106 18.43 0.91 -8.19
C ARG A 106 19.41 2.06 -8.33
N GLU A 107 18.93 3.20 -8.80
CA GLU A 107 19.72 4.40 -9.01
C GLU A 107 19.85 5.27 -7.76
N LEU A 108 19.23 4.88 -6.64
CA LEU A 108 19.46 5.56 -5.36
C LEU A 108 20.95 5.50 -4.98
N PRO A 109 21.49 6.53 -4.30
CA PRO A 109 22.87 6.49 -3.83
C PRO A 109 23.14 5.22 -3.01
N PRO A 110 24.28 4.53 -3.18
CA PRO A 110 24.55 3.27 -2.49
C PRO A 110 24.44 3.37 -0.96
N GLU A 111 24.84 4.51 -0.38
CA GLU A 111 24.69 4.78 1.05
C GLU A 111 23.22 4.83 1.50
N VAL A 112 22.32 5.36 0.66
CA VAL A 112 20.87 5.39 0.92
C VAL A 112 20.30 3.97 0.85
N ILE A 113 20.68 3.19 -0.17
CA ILE A 113 20.25 1.79 -0.29
C ILE A 113 20.66 1.00 0.95
N ASN A 114 21.93 1.08 1.36
CA ASN A 114 22.43 0.39 2.54
C ASN A 114 21.67 0.79 3.82
N LEU A 115 21.36 2.08 4.00
CA LEU A 115 20.58 2.55 5.14
C LEU A 115 19.15 1.99 5.11
N LEU A 116 18.47 2.04 3.95
CA LEU A 116 17.12 1.49 3.81
C LEU A 116 17.07 -0.03 4.06
N GLU A 117 18.10 -0.76 3.63
CA GLU A 117 18.24 -2.21 3.89
C GLU A 117 18.48 -2.50 5.38
N ASN A 118 19.34 -1.74 6.05
CA ASN A 118 19.58 -1.87 7.49
C ASN A 118 18.32 -1.55 8.31
N LEU A 119 17.50 -0.61 7.83
CA LEU A 119 16.20 -0.25 8.42
C LEU A 119 15.08 -1.22 8.03
N GLY A 120 15.35 -2.29 7.27
CA GLY A 120 14.33 -3.22 6.78
C GLY A 120 13.22 -2.56 5.94
N ALA A 121 13.44 -1.33 5.47
CA ALA A 121 12.46 -0.57 4.68
C ALA A 121 12.51 -0.97 3.19
N LEU A 122 13.65 -1.51 2.76
CA LEU A 122 13.88 -2.01 1.41
C LEU A 122 14.71 -3.30 1.50
N ASP A 123 14.35 -4.32 0.72
CA ASP A 123 15.24 -5.43 0.39
C ASP A 123 15.29 -5.48 -1.13
N LEU A 124 16.27 -4.79 -1.73
CA LEU A 124 16.33 -4.62 -3.17
C LEU A 124 16.56 -5.97 -3.86
N LYS A 125 17.34 -6.85 -3.22
CA LYS A 125 17.64 -8.19 -3.72
C LYS A 125 16.40 -9.07 -3.77
N ALA A 126 15.58 -9.07 -2.71
CA ALA A 126 14.32 -9.81 -2.70
C ALA A 126 13.29 -9.18 -3.65
N ARG A 127 13.18 -7.85 -3.64
CA ARG A 127 12.26 -7.09 -4.50
C ARG A 127 12.53 -7.30 -5.99
N HIS A 128 13.80 -7.34 -6.38
CA HIS A 128 14.23 -7.50 -7.77
C HIS A 128 14.65 -8.92 -8.12
N LYS A 129 14.16 -9.91 -7.35
CA LYS A 129 14.38 -11.32 -7.64
C LYS A 129 13.58 -11.75 -8.88
N GLY A 130 14.23 -12.48 -9.78
CA GLY A 130 13.61 -12.99 -11.01
C GLY A 130 14.04 -12.19 -12.23
N ASN A 131 13.34 -12.38 -13.35
CA ASN A 131 13.53 -11.54 -14.53
C ASN A 131 12.81 -10.20 -14.35
N TRP A 132 13.14 -9.21 -15.19
CA TRP A 132 12.59 -7.86 -15.01
C TRP A 132 11.07 -7.79 -15.21
N GLU A 133 10.50 -8.60 -16.11
CA GLU A 133 9.06 -8.66 -16.29
C GLU A 133 8.34 -9.16 -15.02
N GLU A 134 8.91 -10.15 -14.34
CA GLU A 134 8.41 -10.64 -13.06
C GLU A 134 8.47 -9.55 -11.97
N VAL A 135 9.51 -8.71 -11.96
CA VAL A 135 9.61 -7.57 -11.04
C VAL A 135 8.47 -6.57 -11.26
N ILE A 136 8.24 -6.17 -12.52
CA ILE A 136 7.14 -5.26 -12.88
C ILE A 136 5.78 -5.88 -12.53
N PHE A 137 5.60 -7.17 -12.86
CA PHE A 137 4.37 -7.88 -12.55
C PHE A 137 4.10 -7.95 -11.04
N ASN A 138 5.10 -8.29 -10.23
CA ASN A 138 4.97 -8.35 -8.78
C ASN A 138 4.62 -6.98 -8.19
N ASN A 139 5.19 -5.88 -8.70
CA ASN A 139 4.81 -4.53 -8.28
C ASN A 139 3.34 -4.21 -8.68
N PHE A 140 2.92 -4.57 -9.89
CA PHE A 140 1.54 -4.41 -10.33
C PHE A 140 0.56 -5.16 -9.41
N ILE A 141 0.88 -6.41 -9.05
CA ILE A 141 0.11 -7.17 -8.06
C ILE A 141 0.07 -6.41 -6.72
N GLN A 142 1.22 -6.00 -6.20
CA GLN A 142 1.34 -5.35 -4.90
C GLN A 142 0.54 -4.05 -4.79
N SER A 143 0.51 -3.25 -5.85
CA SER A 143 -0.07 -1.89 -5.82
C SER A 143 -1.57 -1.84 -6.13
N ARG A 144 -2.14 -2.87 -6.77
CA ARG A 144 -3.55 -2.86 -7.24
C ARG A 144 -4.41 -4.01 -6.74
N PHE A 145 -3.82 -5.06 -6.17
CA PHE A 145 -4.58 -6.21 -5.69
C PHE A 145 -4.92 -6.05 -4.23
N ILE A 146 -6.07 -6.60 -3.88
CA ILE A 146 -6.63 -6.55 -2.53
C ILE A 146 -6.84 -7.97 -2.02
N ASP A 147 -6.90 -8.11 -0.70
CA ASP A 147 -7.24 -9.38 -0.06
C ASP A 147 -8.76 -9.58 -0.04
N TYR A 148 -9.24 -10.63 -0.69
CA TYR A 148 -10.63 -11.07 -0.66
C TYR A 148 -10.69 -12.56 -0.34
N LYS A 149 -11.35 -12.94 0.77
CA LYS A 149 -11.41 -14.33 1.27
C LYS A 149 -10.04 -15.02 1.29
N SER A 150 -9.03 -14.32 1.83
CA SER A 150 -7.63 -14.78 1.92
C SER A 150 -6.94 -15.04 0.57
N GLN A 151 -7.46 -14.48 -0.52
CA GLN A 151 -6.87 -14.51 -1.85
C GLN A 151 -6.54 -13.09 -2.32
N LYS A 152 -5.41 -12.93 -3.02
CA LYS A 152 -5.07 -11.68 -3.71
C LYS A 152 -5.85 -11.59 -5.01
N CYS A 153 -6.71 -10.58 -5.12
CA CYS A 153 -7.58 -10.38 -6.28
C CYS A 153 -7.48 -8.96 -6.83
N LEU A 154 -7.51 -8.83 -8.15
CA LEU A 154 -7.81 -7.58 -8.82
C LEU A 154 -9.33 -7.43 -8.92
N ALA A 155 -9.84 -6.24 -8.61
CA ALA A 155 -11.24 -5.89 -8.79
C ALA A 155 -11.35 -4.91 -9.97
N PRO A 156 -11.75 -5.35 -11.18
CA PRO A 156 -11.81 -4.50 -12.36
C PRO A 156 -12.61 -3.22 -12.12
N ILE A 157 -12.17 -2.09 -12.68
CA ILE A 157 -12.69 -0.73 -12.50
C ILE A 157 -12.53 -0.19 -11.08
N PHE A 158 -12.78 -1.01 -10.06
CA PHE A 158 -12.63 -0.64 -8.66
C PHE A 158 -11.17 -0.34 -8.30
N GLU A 159 -10.21 -1.09 -8.83
CA GLU A 159 -8.76 -0.87 -8.62
C GLU A 159 -8.25 0.49 -9.13
N LEU A 160 -9.04 1.17 -9.97
CA LEU A 160 -8.73 2.53 -10.47
C LEU A 160 -9.14 3.64 -9.47
N VAL A 161 -9.75 3.29 -8.34
CA VAL A 161 -10.11 4.23 -7.28
C VAL A 161 -8.83 4.62 -6.53
N ASN A 162 -8.53 5.93 -6.51
CA ASN A 162 -7.28 6.42 -5.95
C ASN A 162 -7.28 6.47 -4.41
N HIS A 163 -6.06 6.55 -3.87
CA HIS A 163 -5.83 6.66 -2.45
C HIS A 163 -6.04 8.08 -1.90
N ASN A 164 -6.74 8.19 -0.77
CA ASN A 164 -6.65 9.34 0.14
C ASN A 164 -7.00 8.92 1.57
N HIS A 165 -6.07 9.07 2.52
CA HIS A 165 -6.24 8.67 3.92
C HIS A 165 -7.42 9.34 4.64
N ASN A 166 -7.95 10.46 4.15
CA ASN A 166 -9.12 11.13 4.74
C ASN A 166 -10.45 10.44 4.40
N PHE A 167 -10.43 9.49 3.46
CA PHE A 167 -11.60 8.72 3.07
C PHE A 167 -11.69 7.41 3.83
N GLN A 168 -12.89 6.83 3.86
CA GLN A 168 -13.07 5.51 4.45
C GLN A 168 -12.33 4.46 3.61
N THR A 169 -11.91 3.38 4.28
CA THR A 169 -11.53 2.17 3.57
C THR A 169 -12.74 1.57 2.87
N PHE A 170 -12.49 0.87 1.78
CA PHE A 170 -13.54 0.08 1.16
C PHE A 170 -14.00 -1.05 2.08
N SER A 171 -15.25 -1.48 1.91
CA SER A 171 -15.80 -2.64 2.58
C SER A 171 -15.96 -3.76 1.56
N THR A 172 -15.59 -4.97 1.96
CA THR A 172 -15.90 -6.18 1.20
C THR A 172 -17.22 -6.74 1.73
N ASN A 173 -18.11 -7.15 0.83
CA ASN A 173 -19.26 -7.94 1.23
C ASN A 173 -18.92 -9.41 0.92
N ALA A 174 -18.88 -10.23 1.97
CA ALA A 174 -18.44 -11.62 1.88
C ALA A 174 -19.25 -12.45 0.86
N ASN A 175 -20.47 -12.02 0.50
CA ASN A 175 -21.35 -12.76 -0.42
C ASN A 175 -21.74 -11.99 -1.69
N SER A 176 -21.20 -10.79 -1.93
CA SER A 176 -21.60 -9.99 -3.11
C SER A 176 -20.43 -9.28 -3.81
N GLY A 177 -19.20 -9.72 -3.54
CA GLY A 177 -17.99 -9.09 -4.06
C GLY A 177 -17.68 -7.76 -3.36
N ILE A 178 -17.37 -6.73 -4.15
CA ILE A 178 -16.80 -5.47 -3.66
C ILE A 178 -17.54 -4.31 -4.29
N SER A 179 -17.87 -3.31 -3.48
CA SER A 179 -18.59 -2.13 -3.96
C SER A 179 -18.07 -0.86 -3.34
N THR A 180 -18.19 0.22 -4.09
CA THR A 180 -18.11 1.57 -3.58
C THR A 180 -19.21 2.42 -4.15
N GLU A 181 -19.75 3.29 -3.30
CA GLU A 181 -20.68 4.33 -3.67
C GLU A 181 -20.05 5.67 -3.34
N LYS A 182 -20.34 6.66 -4.16
CA LYS A 182 -19.80 8.00 -4.00
C LYS A 182 -20.88 8.91 -3.43
N ARG A 183 -20.50 9.81 -2.50
CA ARG A 183 -21.43 10.81 -1.99
C ARG A 183 -21.66 11.89 -3.04
N LYS A 184 -22.84 12.50 -2.98
CA LYS A 184 -23.18 13.66 -3.79
C LYS A 184 -22.19 14.80 -3.52
N GLY A 185 -21.71 15.46 -4.57
CA GLY A 185 -20.77 16.59 -4.47
C GLY A 185 -19.29 16.24 -4.46
N ASP A 186 -18.91 14.97 -4.22
CA ASP A 186 -17.51 14.57 -4.43
C ASP A 186 -17.14 14.67 -5.93
N HIS A 187 -15.87 14.85 -6.28
CA HIS A 187 -15.44 14.96 -7.68
C HIS A 187 -14.61 13.77 -8.17
N GLU A 188 -14.17 12.88 -7.28
CA GLU A 188 -13.39 11.68 -7.59
C GLU A 188 -13.83 10.56 -6.63
N PHE A 189 -13.76 9.31 -7.06
CA PHE A 189 -13.83 8.17 -6.14
C PHE A 189 -12.48 8.04 -5.44
N LEU A 190 -12.48 8.10 -4.12
CA LEU A 190 -11.28 7.99 -3.29
C LEU A 190 -11.52 7.05 -2.12
N HIS A 191 -10.51 6.24 -1.78
CA HIS A 191 -10.50 5.38 -0.59
C HIS A 191 -9.21 5.54 0.20
N SER A 192 -9.27 5.28 1.50
CA SER A 192 -8.06 4.87 2.20
C SER A 192 -7.77 3.41 1.82
N TYR A 193 -6.56 3.10 1.37
CA TYR A 193 -6.19 1.74 0.96
C TYR A 193 -6.04 0.81 2.16
N SER A 194 -5.58 1.36 3.29
CA SER A 194 -5.59 0.71 4.59
C SER A 194 -5.57 1.79 5.64
N LYS A 195 -6.27 1.55 6.75
CA LYS A 195 -6.23 2.44 7.91
C LYS A 195 -4.89 2.41 8.65
N GLY A 196 -4.00 1.49 8.31
CA GLY A 196 -2.72 1.28 9.00
C GLY A 196 -1.50 1.43 8.12
N ASN A 197 -1.59 2.18 7.02
CA ASN A 197 -0.41 2.56 6.26
C ASN A 197 0.30 3.75 6.93
N ASP A 198 1.62 3.79 6.76
CA ASP A 198 2.45 4.97 6.99
C ASP A 198 3.08 5.43 5.67
N PRO A 199 3.69 6.63 5.63
CA PRO A 199 4.29 7.14 4.40
C PRO A 199 5.32 6.18 3.76
N ILE A 200 6.17 5.53 4.56
CA ILE A 200 7.16 4.57 4.06
C ILE A 200 6.49 3.40 3.31
N ARG A 201 5.44 2.82 3.89
CA ARG A 201 4.68 1.74 3.25
C ARG A 201 3.98 2.20 1.98
N MET A 202 3.46 3.43 1.95
CA MET A 202 2.85 3.99 0.73
C MET A 202 3.87 4.10 -0.40
N PHE A 203 5.08 4.58 -0.10
CA PHE A 203 6.15 4.71 -1.08
C PHE A 203 6.61 3.35 -1.63
N PHE A 204 7.05 2.42 -0.78
CA PHE A 204 7.59 1.14 -1.25
C PHE A 204 6.53 0.16 -1.74
N GLY A 205 5.29 0.28 -1.25
CA GLY A 205 4.18 -0.58 -1.63
C GLY A 205 3.43 -0.12 -2.88
N TYR A 206 3.24 1.20 -3.05
CA TYR A 206 2.38 1.74 -4.10
C TYR A 206 3.07 2.74 -5.03
N GLY A 207 4.32 3.11 -4.75
CA GLY A 207 5.13 3.94 -5.65
C GLY A 207 4.85 5.44 -5.58
N PHE A 208 4.17 5.92 -4.52
CA PHE A 208 3.89 7.35 -4.32
C PHE A 208 4.01 7.77 -2.85
N SER A 209 4.27 9.06 -2.64
CA SER A 209 4.30 9.70 -1.32
C SER A 209 2.87 10.04 -0.88
N SER A 210 2.54 9.73 0.38
CA SER A 210 1.25 10.13 0.97
C SER A 210 1.46 10.58 2.40
N LYS A 211 0.71 11.61 2.80
CA LYS A 211 0.76 12.19 4.14
C LYS A 211 -0.09 11.39 5.11
N GLU A 212 0.22 10.11 5.27
CA GLU A 212 -0.53 9.21 6.15
C GLU A 212 -0.53 9.70 7.62
N PRO A 213 -1.58 9.40 8.39
CA PRO A 213 -1.73 9.87 9.76
C PRO A 213 -0.90 9.07 10.77
N PHE A 214 -0.45 7.85 10.42
CA PHE A 214 0.33 6.98 11.29
C PHE A 214 1.81 6.99 10.90
N ALA A 215 2.66 6.74 11.89
CA ALA A 215 4.05 6.36 11.70
C ALA A 215 4.36 5.10 12.52
N PHE A 216 5.03 4.13 11.91
CA PHE A 216 5.52 2.94 12.59
C PHE A 216 7.04 2.99 12.73
N SER A 217 7.53 2.31 13.77
CA SER A 217 8.96 2.18 14.01
C SER A 217 9.58 1.21 13.01
N PHE A 218 10.75 1.56 12.47
CA PHE A 218 11.65 0.60 11.81
C PHE A 218 12.04 -0.55 12.76
N PRO A 219 12.52 -1.69 12.23
CA PRO A 219 13.04 -2.76 13.05
C PRO A 219 14.19 -2.25 13.93
N ILE A 220 14.12 -2.52 15.24
CA ILE A 220 15.12 -2.08 16.21
C ILE A 220 15.13 -3.00 17.42
N THR A 221 16.29 -3.13 18.07
CA THR A 221 16.41 -3.79 19.37
C THR A 221 16.69 -2.76 20.45
N ILE A 222 15.85 -2.74 21.49
CA ILE A 222 15.88 -1.75 22.57
C ILE A 222 16.20 -2.46 23.88
N ASN A 223 17.35 -2.13 24.46
CA ASN A 223 17.66 -2.50 25.83
C ASN A 223 16.84 -1.64 26.78
N VAL A 224 16.12 -2.26 27.71
CA VAL A 224 15.30 -1.57 28.71
C VAL A 224 16.04 -1.57 30.05
N SER A 225 16.15 -0.41 30.70
CA SER A 225 17.01 -0.22 31.89
C SER A 225 16.68 -1.14 33.07
N THR A 226 15.45 -1.62 33.14
CA THR A 226 14.89 -2.40 34.24
C THR A 226 14.97 -3.92 34.04
N THR A 227 15.46 -4.39 32.90
CA THR A 227 15.54 -5.82 32.59
C THR A 227 16.75 -6.14 31.71
N LYS A 228 17.27 -7.37 31.81
CA LYS A 228 18.36 -7.84 30.94
C LYS A 228 17.87 -8.27 29.56
N LYS A 229 16.57 -8.47 29.42
CA LYS A 229 15.93 -8.99 28.22
C LYS A 229 15.46 -7.82 27.35
N PRO A 230 16.04 -7.61 26.15
CA PRO A 230 15.68 -6.51 25.27
C PRO A 230 14.28 -6.68 24.66
N VAL A 231 13.76 -5.57 24.13
CA VAL A 231 12.57 -5.55 23.28
C VAL A 231 13.01 -5.41 21.83
N ARG A 232 12.65 -6.36 20.98
CA ARG A 232 12.86 -6.29 19.53
C ARG A 232 11.57 -5.88 18.84
N ILE A 233 11.66 -4.90 17.96
CA ILE A 233 10.58 -4.45 17.07
C ILE A 233 10.93 -4.94 15.66
N GLN A 234 9.98 -5.55 14.95
CA GLN A 234 10.22 -6.11 13.61
C GLN A 234 10.03 -5.15 12.44
N GLY A 235 9.41 -3.97 12.64
CA GLY A 235 9.23 -2.99 11.56
C GLY A 235 7.96 -3.13 10.72
N GLY A 236 6.94 -3.84 11.22
CA GLY A 236 5.65 -3.98 10.55
C GLY A 236 4.71 -2.78 10.75
N SER A 237 3.46 -2.97 10.32
CA SER A 237 2.37 -2.01 10.56
C SER A 237 1.08 -2.75 10.90
N GLY A 238 0.24 -2.12 11.72
CA GLY A 238 -1.03 -2.69 12.15
C GLY A 238 -1.78 -1.69 13.03
N ILE A 239 -3.08 -1.55 12.78
CA ILE A 239 -3.95 -0.67 13.59
C ILE A 239 -5.19 -1.38 14.13
N GLU A 240 -5.37 -2.66 13.80
CA GLU A 240 -6.45 -3.47 14.32
C GLU A 240 -5.95 -4.27 15.52
N GLY A 241 -6.57 -4.07 16.69
CA GLY A 241 -6.23 -4.78 17.91
C GLY A 241 -5.03 -4.21 18.69
N LEU A 242 -4.57 -5.01 19.65
CA LEU A 242 -3.33 -4.74 20.40
C LEU A 242 -2.12 -5.10 19.55
N ILE A 243 -0.97 -4.51 19.87
CA ILE A 243 0.30 -4.91 19.27
C ILE A 243 0.52 -6.39 19.57
N HIS A 244 0.82 -7.18 18.54
CA HIS A 244 1.19 -8.58 18.74
C HIS A 244 2.54 -8.66 19.45
N LEU A 245 2.58 -9.45 20.53
CA LEU A 245 3.70 -9.58 21.44
C LEU A 245 4.01 -11.06 21.64
N GLU A 246 5.25 -11.46 21.35
CA GLU A 246 5.76 -12.78 21.67
C GLU A 246 6.84 -12.70 22.75
N ASN A 247 6.71 -13.56 23.75
CA ASN A 247 7.71 -13.70 24.81
C ASN A 247 8.66 -14.86 24.48
N GLN A 248 9.82 -14.54 23.89
CA GLN A 248 10.83 -15.53 23.51
C GLN A 248 11.90 -15.65 24.60
N ASP A 249 12.72 -16.69 24.65
CA ASP A 249 13.65 -16.88 25.78
C ASP A 249 14.59 -15.67 26.03
N ASN A 250 15.08 -15.05 24.95
CA ASN A 250 16.09 -14.00 25.02
C ASN A 250 15.59 -12.58 24.72
N GLU A 251 14.37 -12.41 24.25
CA GLU A 251 13.80 -11.09 23.90
C GLU A 251 12.27 -11.05 24.04
N LEU A 252 11.71 -9.85 24.19
CA LEU A 252 10.31 -9.60 23.89
C LEU A 252 10.19 -9.10 22.46
N LEU A 253 9.41 -9.78 21.64
CA LEU A 253 9.23 -9.45 20.24
C LEU A 253 7.91 -8.71 20.03
N LEU A 254 7.96 -7.54 19.40
CA LEU A 254 6.83 -6.78 18.91
C LEU A 254 6.84 -6.82 17.37
N ASP A 255 5.76 -7.29 16.75
CA ASP A 255 5.65 -7.34 15.28
C ASP A 255 5.70 -5.93 14.67
N TYR A 256 5.14 -4.95 15.38
CA TYR A 256 5.15 -3.55 14.99
C TYR A 256 5.04 -2.64 16.21
N LEU A 257 5.42 -1.38 16.07
CA LEU A 257 5.20 -0.35 17.09
C LEU A 257 4.76 0.95 16.42
N PRO A 258 3.51 1.42 16.62
CA PRO A 258 3.16 2.79 16.25
C PRO A 258 3.99 3.77 17.10
N ILE A 259 4.62 4.74 16.44
CA ILE A 259 5.43 5.80 17.06
C ILE A 259 4.89 7.20 16.77
N GLY A 260 3.80 7.30 16.02
CA GLY A 260 3.06 8.54 15.81
C GLY A 260 1.65 8.28 15.31
N ASN A 261 0.70 9.09 15.76
CA ASN A 261 -0.67 9.08 15.23
C ASN A 261 -1.26 10.49 15.31
N LYS A 262 -1.51 11.09 14.14
CA LYS A 262 -2.06 12.43 14.01
C LYS A 262 -3.46 12.59 14.62
N PHE A 263 -4.29 11.54 14.56
CA PHE A 263 -5.67 11.59 15.05
C PHE A 263 -5.77 11.41 16.56
N ASP A 264 -4.85 10.65 17.15
CA ASP A 264 -4.77 10.41 18.58
C ASP A 264 -3.31 10.29 19.02
N PRO A 265 -2.70 11.38 19.48
CA PRO A 265 -1.28 11.37 19.81
C PRO A 265 -0.92 10.51 21.04
N THR A 266 -1.92 10.10 21.84
CA THR A 266 -1.74 9.18 22.97
C THR A 266 -1.83 7.71 22.55
N PHE A 267 -2.20 7.43 21.31
CA PHE A 267 -2.39 6.07 20.79
C PHE A 267 -1.13 5.19 20.96
N PRO A 268 0.09 5.63 20.59
CA PRO A 268 1.31 4.83 20.77
C PRO A 268 1.52 4.34 22.21
N ILE A 269 1.51 5.27 23.17
CA ILE A 269 1.77 4.95 24.57
C ILE A 269 0.65 4.10 25.18
N ARG A 270 -0.61 4.37 24.81
CA ARG A 270 -1.76 3.59 25.28
C ARG A 270 -1.70 2.15 24.77
N GLN A 271 -1.42 1.95 23.49
CA GLN A 271 -1.28 0.62 22.88
C GLN A 271 -0.14 -0.16 23.51
N LEU A 272 1.04 0.44 23.62
CA LEU A 272 2.20 -0.23 24.21
C LEU A 272 1.98 -0.55 25.70
N THR A 273 1.37 0.35 26.46
CA THR A 273 1.03 0.13 27.87
C THR A 273 0.04 -1.03 28.04
N ALA A 274 -0.99 -1.09 27.20
CA ALA A 274 -1.95 -2.19 27.22
C ALA A 274 -1.30 -3.53 26.85
N THR A 275 -0.43 -3.52 25.84
CA THR A 275 0.32 -4.70 25.35
C THR A 275 1.29 -5.24 26.41
N LEU A 276 2.02 -4.36 27.09
CA LEU A 276 3.02 -4.73 28.10
C LEU A 276 2.44 -4.93 29.50
N LYS A 277 1.12 -4.88 29.68
CA LYS A 277 0.46 -5.12 30.98
C LYS A 277 0.92 -6.42 31.67
N PRO A 278 1.15 -7.55 30.97
CA PRO A 278 1.68 -8.78 31.59
C PRO A 278 3.15 -8.72 32.01
N PHE A 279 3.90 -7.68 31.58
CA PHE A 279 5.35 -7.54 31.78
C PHE A 279 5.70 -6.18 32.43
N PRO A 280 5.32 -5.95 33.71
CA PRO A 280 5.42 -4.67 34.39
C PRO A 280 6.85 -4.14 34.60
N GLU A 281 7.85 -5.01 34.46
CA GLU A 281 9.26 -4.67 34.45
C GLU A 281 9.63 -3.84 33.22
N TYR A 282 8.93 -4.00 32.08
CA TYR A 282 9.18 -3.19 30.89
C TYR A 282 8.49 -1.83 31.02
N LYS A 283 9.21 -0.76 30.72
CA LYS A 283 8.70 0.62 30.83
C LYS A 283 8.26 1.11 29.45
N PRO A 284 6.93 1.19 29.16
CA PRO A 284 6.44 1.57 27.83
C PRO A 284 7.03 2.89 27.34
N ARG A 285 7.12 3.89 28.22
CA ARG A 285 7.65 5.21 27.87
C ARG A 285 9.15 5.19 27.54
N GLU A 286 9.93 4.33 28.19
CA GLU A 286 11.35 4.18 27.86
C GLU A 286 11.53 3.57 26.47
N ILE A 287 10.81 2.47 26.18
CA ILE A 287 10.84 1.77 24.90
C ILE A 287 10.42 2.74 23.78
N LEU A 288 9.30 3.41 23.99
CA LEU A 288 8.71 4.30 23.01
C LEU A 288 9.61 5.52 22.73
N ASN A 289 10.25 6.11 23.76
CA ASN A 289 11.22 7.20 23.58
C ASN A 289 12.43 6.75 22.76
N LYS A 290 12.99 5.56 23.06
CA LYS A 290 14.16 5.04 22.33
C LYS A 290 13.82 4.72 20.88
N ALA A 291 12.65 4.13 20.63
CA ALA A 291 12.16 3.88 19.27
C ALA A 291 12.00 5.19 18.49
N PHE A 292 11.36 6.20 19.09
CA PHE A 292 11.17 7.53 18.51
C PHE A 292 12.49 8.19 18.14
N THR A 293 13.44 8.30 19.08
CA THR A 293 14.73 8.96 18.85
C THR A 293 15.50 8.28 17.73
N SER A 294 15.60 6.95 17.77
CA SER A 294 16.31 6.21 16.72
C SER A 294 15.67 6.38 15.35
N ASN A 295 14.32 6.33 15.25
CA ASN A 295 13.64 6.54 13.97
C ASN A 295 13.86 7.95 13.43
N GLN A 296 13.82 8.97 14.28
CA GLN A 296 14.10 10.35 13.86
C GLN A 296 15.52 10.52 13.36
N GLU A 297 16.51 9.98 14.08
CA GLU A 297 17.92 10.05 13.69
C GLU A 297 18.16 9.39 12.33
N GLU A 298 17.62 8.20 12.12
CA GLU A 298 17.77 7.44 10.87
C GLU A 298 17.07 8.13 9.69
N ILE A 299 15.88 8.69 9.90
CA ILE A 299 15.19 9.46 8.84
C ILE A 299 15.96 10.74 8.50
N CYS A 300 16.48 11.47 9.50
CA CYS A 300 17.32 12.64 9.27
C CYS A 300 18.60 12.27 8.51
N ASN A 301 19.23 11.14 8.85
CA ASN A 301 20.39 10.63 8.14
C ASN A 301 20.07 10.33 6.66
N LEU A 302 18.97 9.61 6.39
CA LEU A 302 18.50 9.37 5.02
C LEU A 302 18.27 10.67 4.25
N LEU A 303 17.61 11.66 4.85
CA LEU A 303 17.35 12.97 4.22
C LEU A 303 18.65 13.68 3.84
N LEU A 304 19.66 13.68 4.73
CA LEU A 304 20.98 14.28 4.46
C LEU A 304 21.70 13.58 3.30
N LYS A 305 21.61 12.24 3.23
CA LYS A 305 22.23 11.46 2.14
C LYS A 305 21.52 11.64 0.80
N LEU A 306 20.19 11.79 0.84
CA LEU A 306 19.40 12.08 -0.34
C LEU A 306 19.63 13.48 -0.87
N ASP A 307 20.09 14.44 -0.06
CA ASP A 307 20.24 15.84 -0.46
C ASP A 307 21.15 16.01 -1.69
N GLN A 308 22.11 15.10 -1.86
CA GLN A 308 23.07 15.07 -2.96
C GLN A 308 22.49 14.50 -4.27
N SER A 309 21.28 13.96 -4.25
CA SER A 309 20.62 13.34 -5.41
C SER A 309 19.42 14.15 -5.90
N ASN A 310 19.34 14.31 -7.22
CA ASN A 310 18.26 15.02 -7.93
C ASN A 310 17.35 14.11 -8.77
N SER A 311 17.45 12.78 -8.61
CA SER A 311 16.54 11.85 -9.29
C SER A 311 15.10 12.00 -8.79
N ARG A 312 14.12 11.69 -9.65
CA ARG A 312 12.69 11.70 -9.32
C ARG A 312 12.39 10.85 -8.08
N ILE A 313 12.99 9.67 -7.99
CA ILE A 313 12.78 8.74 -6.86
C ILE A 313 13.41 9.28 -5.57
N SER A 314 14.57 9.92 -5.64
CA SER A 314 15.14 10.60 -4.47
C SER A 314 14.25 11.75 -3.98
N SER A 315 13.68 12.55 -4.88
CA SER A 315 12.71 13.60 -4.49
C SER A 315 11.46 13.02 -3.82
N LEU A 316 10.91 11.95 -4.38
CA LEU A 316 9.72 11.29 -3.85
C LEU A 316 9.99 10.62 -2.49
N LEU A 317 11.18 10.04 -2.31
CA LEU A 317 11.60 9.48 -1.03
C LEU A 317 11.84 10.58 0.02
N LYS A 318 12.46 11.71 -0.35
CA LYS A 318 12.59 12.89 0.55
C LYS A 318 11.23 13.35 1.05
N GLU A 319 10.26 13.50 0.14
CA GLU A 319 8.89 13.90 0.50
C GLU A 319 8.25 12.87 1.45
N THR A 320 8.40 11.58 1.15
CA THR A 320 7.92 10.48 1.99
C THR A 320 8.51 10.54 3.40
N LEU A 321 9.82 10.75 3.53
CA LEU A 321 10.52 10.86 4.81
C LEU A 321 10.05 12.09 5.61
N CYS A 322 9.79 13.22 4.93
CA CYS A 322 9.19 14.39 5.55
C CYS A 322 7.77 14.11 6.07
N TYR A 323 6.96 13.36 5.31
CA TYR A 323 5.65 12.92 5.79
C TYR A 323 5.76 11.95 6.97
N GLN A 324 6.73 11.02 6.98
CA GLN A 324 6.99 10.14 8.12
C GLN A 324 7.32 10.97 9.38
N LEU A 325 8.25 11.93 9.28
CA LEU A 325 8.57 12.84 10.39
C LEU A 325 7.36 13.64 10.86
N SER A 326 6.54 14.13 9.92
CA SER A 326 5.32 14.86 10.25
C SER A 326 4.32 14.00 11.03
N ALA A 327 4.23 12.70 10.77
CA ALA A 327 3.38 11.78 11.51
C ALA A 327 4.00 11.44 12.88
N ILE A 328 5.31 11.23 12.94
CA ILE A 328 6.09 11.00 14.18
C ILE A 328 5.94 12.17 15.16
N ALA A 329 5.83 13.41 14.67
CA ALA A 329 5.65 14.60 15.52
C ALA A 329 4.41 14.55 16.43
N TYR A 330 3.44 13.67 16.14
CA TYR A 330 2.28 13.40 16.99
C TYR A 330 2.56 12.26 17.99
N TYR A 331 3.60 12.49 18.82
CA TYR A 331 4.11 11.60 19.86
C TYR A 331 3.91 12.23 21.25
N TRP A 332 3.10 11.63 22.13
CA TRP A 332 2.86 12.15 23.49
C TRP A 332 2.84 11.06 24.58
#